data_AF-A0A150UWF1-F1
#
_entry.id   AF-A0A150UWF1-F1
#
_cell.length_a   1.000
_cell.length_b   1.000
_cell.length_c   1.000
_cell.angle_alpha   90.00
_cell.angle_beta   90.00
_cell.angle_gamma   90.00
#
_symmetry.space_group_name_H-M   'P 1'
#
loop_
_entity.id
_entity.type
_entity.pdbx_description
1 polymer ?
#
loop_
_entity_poly.entity_id
_entity_poly.type
_entity_poly.pdbx_seq_one_letter_code
_entity_poly.pdbx_strand_id
1 'polypeptide(L)'
;MTAAGRAVIARWIVDNMFGACFHPDLDATLSQQLRAVQRNIRAFAPPAQTMEEEEFLTAKVVNWRLSTLEGLQDVLRSPDCAVHRARLTERWQDELIRHLAAHLQDPPPADLEGGVHMIVELVVSIAIHLPLESREVVIEYYPPGHVIWPDQMKVETGIPGLGVSVYEAAAAAEAGEEGAGGGSAEPAAQQEEEGGASTMAGKKRSMLHAITGTGKSSSSSSGGGLKVGKGGSSNSLGSGSQSDSSYGAKEEGGGRVRMAIGVGVRVRQRGILVKAPVFGM
;
A
#
# COMPACT_ATOMS: atom_id res chain seq x y z
N MET A 1 -16.00 4.07 -3.41
CA MET A 1 -14.88 3.77 -2.50
C MET A 1 -13.61 4.47 -3.00
N THR A 2 -12.92 5.23 -2.14
CA THR A 2 -11.68 5.95 -2.50
C THR A 2 -10.49 5.01 -2.60
N ALA A 3 -9.40 5.46 -3.21
CA ALA A 3 -8.15 4.70 -3.29
C ALA A 3 -7.59 4.33 -1.90
N ALA A 4 -7.61 5.28 -0.95
CA ALA A 4 -7.20 5.05 0.43
C ALA A 4 -8.06 4.00 1.13
N GLY A 5 -9.39 4.06 0.98
CA GLY A 5 -10.30 3.07 1.56
C GLY A 5 -10.02 1.66 1.04
N ARG A 6 -9.80 1.51 -0.28
CA ARG A 6 -9.40 0.22 -0.87
C ARG A 6 -8.06 -0.28 -0.35
N ALA A 7 -7.08 0.60 -0.17
CA ALA A 7 -5.77 0.24 0.37
C ALA A 7 -5.86 -0.30 1.80
N VAL A 8 -6.61 0.40 2.66
CA VAL A 8 -6.86 -0.01 4.05
C VAL A 8 -7.54 -1.38 4.10
N ILE A 9 -8.62 -1.55 3.34
CA ILE A 9 -9.37 -2.82 3.28
C ILE A 9 -8.49 -3.95 2.74
N ALA A 10 -7.77 -3.73 1.62
CA ALA A 10 -6.93 -4.76 1.00
C ALA A 10 -5.84 -5.25 1.94
N ARG A 11 -5.13 -4.33 2.61
CA ARG A 11 -4.12 -4.67 3.62
C ARG A 11 -4.75 -5.46 4.76
N TRP A 12 -5.86 -4.96 5.30
CA TRP A 12 -6.52 -5.58 6.45
C TRP A 12 -6.96 -7.02 6.17
N ILE A 13 -7.55 -7.28 4.99
CA ILE A 13 -7.95 -8.62 4.55
C ILE A 13 -6.76 -9.56 4.48
N VAL A 14 -5.64 -9.13 3.87
CA VAL A 14 -4.44 -9.98 3.73
C VAL A 14 -3.83 -10.30 5.09
N ASP A 15 -3.71 -9.31 5.97
CA ASP A 15 -3.04 -9.48 7.26
C ASP A 15 -3.91 -10.26 8.26
N ASN A 16 -5.19 -9.90 8.39
CA ASN A 16 -6.06 -10.37 9.47
C ASN A 16 -6.98 -11.53 9.07
N MET A 17 -7.25 -11.73 7.78
CA MET A 17 -8.15 -12.81 7.33
C MET A 17 -7.34 -13.94 6.70
N PHE A 18 -6.80 -13.73 5.49
CA PHE A 18 -5.97 -14.74 4.83
C PHE A 18 -4.70 -15.04 5.61
N GLY A 19 -4.20 -14.05 6.34
CA GLY A 19 -2.98 -14.18 7.12
C GLY A 19 -3.14 -14.94 8.43
N ALA A 20 -4.35 -14.97 9.01
CA ALA A 20 -4.64 -15.53 10.33
C ALA A 20 -5.51 -16.80 10.30
N CYS A 21 -6.26 -17.05 9.21
CA CYS A 21 -7.09 -18.24 9.07
C CYS A 21 -6.46 -19.24 8.10
N PHE A 22 -6.36 -20.50 8.53
CA PHE A 22 -6.00 -21.61 7.63
C PHE A 22 -7.24 -22.09 6.89
N HIS A 23 -8.29 -22.47 7.61
CA HIS A 23 -9.56 -22.93 7.05
C HIS A 23 -10.73 -22.47 7.94
N PRO A 24 -11.83 -21.93 7.39
CA PRO A 24 -12.91 -21.31 8.17
C PRO A 24 -13.80 -22.31 8.93
N ASP A 25 -13.82 -23.58 8.50
CA ASP A 25 -14.63 -24.63 9.16
C ASP A 25 -13.95 -25.27 10.37
N LEU A 26 -12.68 -24.95 10.60
CA LEU A 26 -11.96 -25.41 11.77
C LEU A 26 -12.25 -24.50 12.96
N ASP A 27 -12.07 -25.06 14.16
CA ASP A 27 -11.99 -24.24 15.37
C ASP A 27 -10.97 -23.09 15.18
N ALA A 28 -11.29 -21.92 15.70
CA ALA A 28 -10.53 -20.70 15.46
C ALA A 28 -9.08 -20.82 15.92
N THR A 29 -8.83 -21.45 17.08
CA THR A 29 -7.47 -21.63 17.61
C THR A 29 -6.70 -22.62 16.77
N LEU A 30 -7.30 -23.77 16.42
CA LEU A 30 -6.65 -24.74 15.55
C LEU A 30 -6.31 -24.14 14.18
N SER A 31 -7.24 -23.42 13.56
CA SER A 31 -7.06 -22.76 12.26
C SER A 31 -5.89 -21.77 12.29
N GLN A 32 -5.80 -20.96 13.35
CA GLN A 32 -4.69 -20.01 13.54
C GLN A 32 -3.34 -20.71 13.71
N GLN A 33 -3.29 -21.79 14.50
CA GLN A 33 -2.05 -22.54 14.69
C GLN A 33 -1.58 -23.21 13.39
N LEU A 34 -2.48 -23.84 12.63
CA LEU A 34 -2.15 -24.40 11.32
C LEU A 34 -1.67 -23.32 10.35
N ARG A 35 -2.29 -22.14 10.37
CA ARG A 35 -1.86 -21.02 9.55
C ARG A 35 -0.44 -20.57 9.93
N ALA A 36 -0.16 -20.47 11.22
CA ALA A 36 1.17 -20.14 11.71
C ALA A 36 2.21 -21.20 11.28
N VAL A 37 1.90 -22.48 11.44
CA VAL A 37 2.77 -23.58 10.96
C VAL A 37 3.04 -23.45 9.46
N GLN A 38 2.02 -23.26 8.63
CA GLN A 38 2.19 -23.10 7.18
C GLN A 38 3.16 -21.95 6.84
N ARG A 39 3.02 -20.79 7.49
CA ARG A 39 3.91 -19.64 7.28
C ARG A 39 5.33 -19.94 7.76
N ASN A 40 5.45 -20.62 8.89
CA ASN A 40 6.72 -20.98 9.51
C ASN A 40 7.52 -22.00 8.68
N ILE A 41 6.87 -22.89 7.93
CA ILE A 41 7.56 -23.80 7.00
C ILE A 41 8.45 -23.01 6.02
N ARG A 42 7.97 -21.87 5.52
CA ARG A 42 8.77 -20.98 4.67
C ARG A 42 9.69 -20.07 5.46
N ALA A 43 9.21 -19.46 6.54
CA ALA A 43 9.98 -18.49 7.32
C ALA A 43 11.27 -19.10 7.91
N PHE A 44 11.25 -20.40 8.22
CA PHE A 44 12.40 -21.13 8.75
C PHE A 44 13.09 -22.03 7.73
N ALA A 45 12.70 -21.96 6.45
CA ALA A 45 13.44 -22.63 5.40
C ALA A 45 14.75 -21.86 5.09
N PRO A 46 15.86 -22.54 4.80
CA PRO A 46 17.03 -21.89 4.25
C PRO A 46 16.68 -21.09 2.98
N PRO A 47 17.29 -19.92 2.75
CA PRO A 47 17.10 -19.18 1.50
C PRO A 47 17.45 -20.06 0.31
N ALA A 48 16.49 -20.24 -0.60
CA ALA A 48 16.70 -21.02 -1.81
C ALA A 48 17.80 -20.37 -2.68
N GLN A 49 18.81 -21.15 -3.03
CA GLN A 49 19.91 -20.76 -3.91
C GLN A 49 19.60 -21.08 -5.37
N THR A 50 18.69 -22.01 -5.61
CA THR A 50 18.31 -22.49 -6.95
C THR A 50 16.79 -22.51 -7.14
N MET A 51 16.36 -22.55 -8.39
CA MET A 51 14.94 -22.70 -8.74
C MET A 51 14.39 -24.04 -8.24
N GLU A 52 15.18 -25.11 -8.31
CA GLU A 52 14.81 -26.45 -7.83
C GLU A 52 14.56 -26.46 -6.32
N GLU A 53 15.35 -25.72 -5.53
CA GLU A 53 15.12 -25.58 -4.09
C GLU A 53 13.82 -24.82 -3.76
N GLU A 54 13.48 -23.80 -4.55
CA GLU A 54 12.21 -23.08 -4.41
C GLU A 54 11.01 -23.97 -4.82
N GLU A 55 11.16 -24.83 -5.84
CA GLU A 55 10.18 -25.85 -6.24
C GLU A 55 10.00 -26.90 -5.14
N PHE A 56 11.09 -27.36 -4.55
CA PHE A 56 11.04 -28.28 -3.42
C PHE A 56 10.32 -27.68 -2.21
N LEU A 57 10.63 -26.42 -1.84
CA LEU A 57 9.96 -25.74 -0.74
C LEU A 57 8.46 -25.53 -1.03
N THR A 58 8.12 -25.16 -2.26
CA THR A 58 6.73 -25.03 -2.70
C THR A 58 5.98 -26.36 -2.59
N ALA A 59 6.57 -27.45 -3.10
CA ALA A 59 6.00 -28.79 -2.99
C ALA A 59 5.84 -29.24 -1.53
N LYS A 60 6.82 -28.94 -0.65
CA LYS A 60 6.75 -29.22 0.78
C LYS A 60 5.55 -28.54 1.44
N VAL A 61 5.33 -27.25 1.17
CA VAL A 61 4.20 -26.48 1.73
C VAL A 61 2.86 -27.04 1.23
N VAL A 62 2.75 -27.31 -0.08
CA VAL A 62 1.53 -27.87 -0.68
C VAL A 62 1.23 -29.26 -0.10
N ASN A 63 2.21 -30.15 -0.07
CA ASN A 63 2.03 -31.50 0.45
C ASN A 63 1.65 -31.50 1.93
N TRP A 64 2.30 -30.66 2.75
CA TRP A 64 1.94 -30.49 4.16
C TRP A 64 0.48 -30.06 4.31
N ARG A 65 0.04 -29.10 3.49
CA ARG A 65 -1.33 -28.59 3.54
C ARG A 65 -2.37 -29.64 3.17
N LEU A 66 -2.15 -30.33 2.05
CA LEU A 66 -3.09 -31.36 1.57
C LEU A 66 -3.16 -32.54 2.52
N SER A 67 -2.02 -33.05 3.01
CA SER A 67 -2.02 -34.17 3.96
C SER A 67 -2.62 -33.78 5.31
N THR A 68 -2.43 -32.53 5.75
CA THR A 68 -3.09 -32.01 6.97
C THR A 68 -4.61 -31.99 6.81
N LEU A 69 -5.14 -31.53 5.67
CA LEU A 69 -6.59 -31.52 5.43
C LEU A 69 -7.17 -32.92 5.24
N GLU A 70 -6.40 -33.85 4.66
CA GLU A 70 -6.76 -35.26 4.58
C GLU A 70 -6.84 -35.88 5.98
N GLY A 71 -5.88 -35.56 6.86
CA GLY A 71 -5.88 -36.00 8.25
C GLY A 71 -6.98 -35.40 9.12
N LEU A 72 -7.59 -34.27 8.71
CA LEU A 72 -8.66 -33.57 9.42
C LEU A 72 -10.06 -33.83 8.81
N GLN A 73 -10.23 -34.84 7.97
CA GLN A 73 -11.51 -35.10 7.29
C GLN A 73 -12.68 -35.37 8.25
N ASP A 74 -12.42 -35.99 9.40
CA ASP A 74 -13.43 -36.19 10.44
C ASP A 74 -13.91 -34.86 11.04
N VAL A 75 -12.97 -33.96 11.35
CA VAL A 75 -13.26 -32.60 11.84
C VAL A 75 -13.99 -31.78 10.78
N LEU A 76 -13.51 -31.80 9.53
CA LEU A 76 -14.08 -31.03 8.42
C LEU A 76 -15.45 -31.52 7.95
N ARG A 77 -15.86 -32.72 8.39
CA ARG A 77 -17.20 -33.28 8.16
C ARG A 77 -18.09 -33.20 9.41
N SER A 78 -17.58 -32.62 10.51
CA SER A 78 -18.36 -32.39 11.72
C SER A 78 -19.55 -31.46 11.44
N PRO A 79 -20.70 -31.65 12.12
CA PRO A 79 -21.78 -30.67 12.09
C PRO A 79 -21.36 -29.27 12.58
N ASP A 80 -20.27 -29.17 13.34
CA ASP A 80 -19.79 -27.89 13.91
C ASP A 80 -19.16 -26.94 12.88
N CYS A 81 -18.83 -27.42 11.67
CA CYS A 81 -18.22 -26.61 10.61
C CYS A 81 -19.02 -25.33 10.31
N ALA A 82 -20.34 -25.45 10.21
CA ALA A 82 -21.22 -24.31 9.96
C ALA A 82 -21.19 -23.28 11.10
N VAL A 83 -21.07 -23.76 12.35
CA VAL A 83 -20.98 -22.90 13.55
C VAL A 83 -19.65 -22.16 13.60
N HIS A 84 -18.54 -22.85 13.34
CA HIS A 84 -17.21 -22.24 13.28
C HIS A 84 -17.17 -21.13 12.21
N ARG A 85 -17.67 -21.45 11.01
CA ARG A 85 -17.72 -20.50 9.90
C ARG A 85 -18.56 -19.28 10.25
N ALA A 86 -19.78 -19.47 10.77
CA ALA A 86 -20.66 -18.37 11.14
C ALA A 86 -20.02 -17.44 12.19
N ARG A 87 -19.42 -18.01 13.24
CA ARG A 87 -18.72 -17.25 14.29
C ARG A 87 -17.52 -16.46 13.74
N LEU A 88 -16.75 -17.08 12.84
CA LEU A 88 -15.61 -16.42 12.21
C LEU A 88 -16.06 -15.26 11.32
N THR A 89 -17.13 -15.47 10.54
CA THR A 89 -17.76 -14.47 9.69
C THR A 89 -18.24 -13.27 10.50
N GLU A 90 -19.01 -13.49 11.57
CA GLU A 90 -19.51 -12.44 12.47
C GLU A 90 -18.35 -11.66 13.09
N ARG A 91 -17.35 -12.37 13.63
CA ARG A 91 -16.16 -11.75 14.21
C ARG A 91 -15.41 -10.87 13.22
N TRP A 92 -15.19 -11.34 12.01
CA TRP A 92 -14.49 -10.55 10.99
C TRP A 92 -15.29 -9.34 10.52
N GLN A 93 -16.62 -9.44 10.48
CA GLN A 93 -17.50 -8.29 10.21
C GLN A 93 -17.33 -7.24 11.31
N ASP A 94 -17.45 -7.63 12.57
CA ASP A 94 -17.30 -6.73 13.71
C ASP A 94 -15.92 -6.07 13.76
N GLU A 95 -14.85 -6.85 13.56
CA GLU A 95 -13.48 -6.34 13.56
C GLU A 95 -13.23 -5.36 12.41
N LEU A 96 -13.73 -5.65 11.20
CA LEU A 96 -13.54 -4.77 10.05
C LEU A 96 -14.40 -3.49 10.16
N ILE A 97 -15.66 -3.60 10.60
CA ILE A 97 -16.52 -2.43 10.86
C ILE A 97 -15.83 -1.51 11.87
N ARG A 98 -15.40 -2.07 13.00
CA ARG A 98 -14.71 -1.30 14.06
C ARG A 98 -13.44 -0.64 13.54
N HIS A 99 -12.65 -1.34 12.73
CA HIS A 99 -11.43 -0.79 12.15
C HIS A 99 -11.71 0.36 11.17
N LEU A 100 -12.71 0.21 10.29
CA LEU A 100 -13.06 1.25 9.33
C LEU A 100 -13.72 2.46 9.99
N ALA A 101 -14.61 2.24 10.96
CA ALA A 101 -15.29 3.32 11.67
C ALA A 101 -14.31 4.30 12.34
N ALA A 102 -13.16 3.82 12.83
CA ALA A 102 -12.11 4.65 13.41
C ALA A 102 -11.45 5.63 12.41
N HIS A 103 -11.68 5.45 11.11
CA HIS A 103 -11.10 6.26 10.03
C HIS A 103 -12.15 6.97 9.17
N LEU A 104 -13.44 6.83 9.51
CA LEU A 104 -14.56 7.44 8.79
C LEU A 104 -15.10 8.66 9.57
N GLN A 105 -15.89 9.48 8.88
CA GLN A 105 -16.60 10.59 9.52
C GLN A 105 -17.67 10.04 10.46
N ASP A 106 -17.96 10.75 11.55
CA ASP A 106 -18.98 10.40 12.53
C ASP A 106 -20.29 11.19 12.27
N PRO A 107 -21.44 10.52 11.98
CA PRO A 107 -21.63 9.08 11.95
C PRO A 107 -21.11 8.41 10.66
N PRO A 108 -20.69 7.13 10.72
CA PRO A 108 -20.30 6.37 9.53
C PRO A 108 -21.43 6.27 8.50
N PRO A 109 -21.10 6.05 7.20
CA PRO A 109 -22.11 5.83 6.17
C PRO A 109 -23.04 4.66 6.50
N ALA A 110 -24.34 4.83 6.25
CA ALA A 110 -25.37 3.85 6.60
C ALA A 110 -25.22 2.49 5.86
N ASP A 111 -24.49 2.46 4.76
CA ASP A 111 -24.22 1.27 3.94
C ASP A 111 -22.94 0.51 4.34
N LEU A 112 -22.20 0.99 5.35
CA LEU A 112 -20.92 0.40 5.76
C LEU A 112 -21.07 -1.08 6.14
N GLU A 113 -22.04 -1.42 6.98
CA GLU A 113 -22.26 -2.79 7.47
C GLU A 113 -22.55 -3.76 6.32
N GLY A 114 -23.43 -3.37 5.39
CA GLY A 114 -23.76 -4.20 4.22
C GLY A 114 -22.56 -4.40 3.29
N GLY A 115 -21.75 -3.35 3.09
CA GLY A 115 -20.51 -3.44 2.32
C GLY A 115 -19.48 -4.37 2.96
N VAL A 116 -19.29 -4.26 4.27
CA VAL A 116 -18.38 -5.13 5.04
C VAL A 116 -18.87 -6.58 5.02
N HIS A 117 -20.15 -6.81 5.23
CA HIS A 117 -20.76 -8.14 5.18
C HIS A 117 -20.45 -8.84 3.84
N MET A 118 -20.70 -8.17 2.71
CA MET A 118 -20.41 -8.70 1.38
C MET A 118 -18.91 -9.02 1.18
N ILE A 119 -18.02 -8.16 1.66
CA ILE A 119 -16.57 -8.39 1.59
C ILE A 119 -16.19 -9.64 2.39
N VAL A 120 -16.68 -9.77 3.61
CA VAL A 120 -16.34 -10.89 4.49
C VAL A 120 -16.86 -12.21 3.93
N GLU A 121 -18.09 -12.25 3.42
CA GLU A 121 -18.66 -13.43 2.76
C GLU A 121 -17.80 -13.90 1.58
N LEU A 122 -17.35 -12.97 0.72
CA LEU A 122 -16.46 -13.30 -0.39
C LEU A 122 -15.11 -13.85 0.10
N VAL A 123 -14.53 -13.26 1.14
CA VAL A 123 -13.27 -13.74 1.71
C VAL A 123 -13.42 -15.15 2.30
N VAL A 124 -14.50 -15.41 3.05
CA VAL A 124 -14.79 -16.73 3.62
C VAL A 124 -14.97 -17.77 2.51
N SER A 125 -15.70 -17.41 1.44
CA SER A 125 -15.87 -18.26 0.27
C SER A 125 -14.55 -18.57 -0.45
N ILE A 126 -13.57 -17.67 -0.43
CA ILE A 126 -12.23 -17.97 -0.97
C ILE A 126 -11.43 -18.82 0.02
N ALA A 127 -11.49 -18.50 1.32
CA ALA A 127 -10.71 -19.12 2.37
C ALA A 127 -11.02 -20.61 2.58
N ILE A 128 -12.24 -21.05 2.28
CA ILE A 128 -12.59 -22.48 2.33
C ILE A 128 -11.93 -23.30 1.21
N HIS A 129 -11.65 -22.70 0.06
CA HIS A 129 -11.08 -23.38 -1.09
C HIS A 129 -9.55 -23.26 -1.19
N LEU A 130 -8.99 -22.15 -0.70
CA LEU A 130 -7.56 -21.87 -0.79
C LEU A 130 -6.66 -23.02 -0.26
N PRO A 131 -7.01 -23.69 0.85
CA PRO A 131 -6.18 -24.78 1.37
C PRO A 131 -6.27 -26.07 0.55
N LEU A 132 -7.37 -26.26 -0.18
CA LEU A 132 -7.65 -27.44 -0.99
C LEU A 132 -6.95 -27.41 -2.36
N GLU A 133 -6.44 -26.25 -2.77
CA GLU A 133 -5.72 -26.13 -4.03
C GLU A 133 -4.48 -27.03 -4.04
N SER A 134 -4.21 -27.69 -5.16
CA SER A 134 -2.98 -28.47 -5.37
C SER A 134 -1.76 -27.60 -5.69
N ARG A 135 -1.95 -26.28 -5.70
CA ARG A 135 -0.92 -25.30 -6.06
C ARG A 135 -0.77 -24.29 -4.95
N GLU A 136 0.42 -23.69 -4.84
CA GLU A 136 0.63 -22.62 -3.88
C GLU A 136 0.13 -21.28 -4.44
N VAL A 137 -1.10 -20.95 -4.07
CA VAL A 137 -1.70 -19.64 -4.32
C VAL A 137 -1.22 -18.66 -3.25
N VAL A 138 -0.65 -17.54 -3.68
CA VAL A 138 -0.17 -16.45 -2.84
C VAL A 138 -1.04 -15.23 -3.08
N ILE A 139 -1.63 -14.73 -2.01
CA ILE A 139 -2.37 -13.46 -1.97
C ILE A 139 -1.49 -12.49 -1.17
N GLU A 140 -1.09 -11.39 -1.80
CA GLU A 140 -0.05 -10.50 -1.28
C GLU A 140 -0.51 -9.04 -1.37
N TYR A 141 -0.27 -8.27 -0.31
CA TYR A 141 -0.40 -6.83 -0.31
C TYR A 141 1.00 -6.21 -0.31
N TYR A 142 1.22 -5.21 -1.17
CA TYR A 142 2.51 -4.55 -1.31
C TYR A 142 2.51 -3.23 -0.53
N PRO A 143 3.20 -3.13 0.62
CA PRO A 143 3.18 -1.93 1.42
C PRO A 143 4.05 -0.81 0.80
N PRO A 144 3.87 0.44 1.26
CA PRO A 144 4.69 1.56 0.80
C PRO A 144 6.20 1.29 0.91
N GLY A 145 6.98 1.79 -0.05
CA GLY A 145 8.43 1.61 -0.16
C GLY A 145 8.87 0.36 -0.93
N HIS A 146 7.97 -0.61 -1.17
CA HIS A 146 8.29 -1.80 -1.98
C HIS A 146 8.68 -1.41 -3.41
N VAL A 147 9.63 -2.13 -3.99
CA VAL A 147 10.01 -1.94 -5.39
C VAL A 147 8.84 -2.36 -6.29
N ILE A 148 8.52 -1.55 -7.29
CA ILE A 148 7.49 -1.91 -8.26
C ILE A 148 8.04 -3.01 -9.18
N TRP A 149 7.37 -4.16 -9.19
CA TRP A 149 7.64 -5.24 -10.12
C TRP A 149 6.59 -5.20 -11.25
N PRO A 150 6.95 -4.77 -12.47
CA PRO A 150 5.98 -4.61 -13.58
C PRO A 150 5.24 -5.90 -13.93
N ASP A 151 5.88 -7.04 -13.67
CA ASP A 151 5.25 -8.34 -13.89
C ASP A 151 4.11 -8.57 -12.90
N GLN A 152 4.28 -8.20 -11.62
CA GLN A 152 3.33 -8.46 -10.53
C GLN A 152 2.38 -7.30 -10.22
N MET A 153 2.70 -6.10 -10.69
CA MET A 153 2.00 -4.87 -10.32
C MET A 153 1.54 -4.12 -11.56
N LYS A 154 0.38 -3.47 -11.45
CA LYS A 154 -0.14 -2.55 -12.44
C LYS A 154 -0.06 -1.14 -11.85
N VAL A 155 0.76 -0.29 -12.45
CA VAL A 155 0.90 1.11 -12.01
C VAL A 155 -0.33 1.91 -12.47
N GLU A 156 -1.06 2.45 -11.50
CA GLU A 156 -2.23 3.31 -11.69
C GLU A 156 -1.82 4.79 -11.65
N THR A 157 -2.60 5.63 -12.33
CA THR A 157 -2.40 7.09 -12.38
C THR A 157 -3.63 7.82 -11.83
N GLY A 158 -3.52 9.14 -11.63
CA GLY A 158 -4.66 9.99 -11.24
C GLY A 158 -4.77 10.32 -9.76
N ILE A 159 -3.78 9.93 -8.94
CA ILE A 159 -3.61 10.46 -7.59
C ILE A 159 -2.36 11.34 -7.56
N PRO A 160 -2.49 12.66 -7.31
CA PRO A 160 -1.36 13.58 -7.26
C PRO A 160 -0.23 13.08 -6.34
N GLY A 161 1.02 13.37 -6.69
CA GLY A 161 2.19 13.17 -5.83
C GLY A 161 1.96 13.73 -4.42
N LEU A 162 2.44 13.07 -3.38
CA LEU A 162 2.50 13.72 -2.07
C LEU A 162 3.65 14.72 -2.16
N GLY A 163 3.32 16.03 -2.11
CA GLY A 163 4.31 17.08 -2.38
C GLY A 163 5.42 17.18 -1.35
N VAL A 164 5.17 16.78 -0.10
CA VAL A 164 6.15 16.79 1.00
C VAL A 164 6.01 15.46 1.74
N SER A 165 7.11 14.72 1.90
CA SER A 165 7.08 13.56 2.77
C SER A 165 6.90 14.04 4.22
N VAL A 166 6.18 13.30 5.07
CA VAL A 166 6.02 13.66 6.49
C VAL A 166 7.39 13.81 7.17
N TYR A 167 8.38 13.06 6.70
CA TYR A 167 9.77 13.14 7.13
C TYR A 167 10.44 14.46 6.74
N GLU A 168 10.21 14.94 5.53
CA GLU A 168 10.74 16.22 5.04
C GLU A 168 10.03 17.41 5.67
N ALA A 169 8.73 17.29 5.97
CA ALA A 169 8.00 18.28 6.76
C ALA A 169 8.49 18.34 8.21
N ALA A 170 8.81 17.20 8.83
CA ALA A 170 9.39 17.13 10.17
C ALA A 170 10.83 17.64 10.20
N ALA A 171 11.65 17.29 9.20
CA ALA A 171 13.02 17.78 9.07
C ALA A 171 13.08 19.29 8.77
N ALA A 172 12.12 19.81 7.99
CA ALA A 172 12.00 21.26 7.76
C ALA A 172 11.49 22.02 8.99
N ALA A 173 10.70 21.38 9.87
CA ALA A 173 10.29 21.96 11.14
C ALA A 173 11.43 22.01 12.16
N GLU A 174 12.25 20.95 12.25
CA GLU A 174 13.45 20.89 13.09
C GLU A 174 14.55 21.85 12.59
N ALA A 175 14.72 21.99 11.28
CA ALA A 175 15.67 22.94 10.69
C ALA A 175 15.20 24.42 10.77
N GLY A 176 13.96 24.67 11.19
CA GLY A 176 13.38 26.00 11.34
C GLY A 176 13.55 26.63 12.73
N GLU A 177 14.04 25.89 13.73
CA GLU A 177 14.19 26.37 15.11
C GLU A 177 15.59 26.88 15.49
N GLU A 178 16.60 26.74 14.63
CA GLU A 178 17.92 27.37 14.84
C GLU A 178 18.03 28.70 14.08
N GLY A 179 17.30 29.71 14.54
CA GLY A 179 17.35 31.04 13.92
C GLY A 179 16.62 32.18 14.62
N ALA A 180 16.38 32.10 15.94
CA ALA A 180 15.82 33.22 16.69
C ALA A 180 16.38 33.30 18.13
N GLY A 181 17.59 33.85 18.26
CA GLY A 181 18.12 34.35 19.52
C GLY A 181 19.28 35.29 19.22
N GLY A 182 19.37 36.53 19.70
CA GLY A 182 18.52 37.33 20.57
C GLY A 182 19.12 38.74 20.61
N GLY A 183 18.40 39.72 21.13
CA GLY A 183 18.92 41.08 21.29
C GLY A 183 17.91 42.00 21.94
N SER A 184 17.93 42.03 23.27
CA SER A 184 17.10 42.91 24.11
C SER A 184 17.49 44.38 23.97
N ALA A 185 16.51 45.28 23.93
CA ALA A 185 16.60 46.65 24.43
C ALA A 185 15.20 47.23 24.71
N GLU A 186 14.82 47.29 25.99
CA GLU A 186 13.81 48.20 26.56
C GLU A 186 14.44 49.59 26.83
N PRO A 187 13.72 50.63 27.33
CA PRO A 187 12.31 51.01 27.19
C PRO A 187 12.15 52.53 26.85
N ALA A 188 10.94 52.99 26.47
CA ALA A 188 10.53 54.39 26.65
C ALA A 188 9.01 54.50 26.76
N ALA A 189 8.56 54.99 27.92
CA ALA A 189 7.17 55.26 28.26
C ALA A 189 6.72 56.64 27.73
N GLN A 190 5.44 56.77 27.35
CA GLN A 190 4.56 57.88 27.76
C GLN A 190 3.11 57.74 27.22
N GLN A 191 2.18 57.74 28.19
CA GLN A 191 0.87 58.43 28.27
C GLN A 191 -0.34 58.07 27.37
N GLU A 192 -1.32 57.41 28.04
CA GLU A 192 -2.72 57.81 28.34
C GLU A 192 -3.59 58.61 27.35
N GLU A 193 -4.77 58.05 27.04
CA GLU A 193 -6.18 58.57 27.11
C GLU A 193 -7.02 57.92 25.99
N GLU A 194 -7.97 57.05 26.31
CA GLU A 194 -9.40 57.31 26.62
C GLU A 194 -10.31 57.49 25.38
N GLY A 195 -11.30 56.58 25.27
CA GLY A 195 -12.65 56.92 24.82
C GLY A 195 -12.97 56.85 23.32
N GLY A 196 -14.15 56.32 22.99
CA GLY A 196 -14.90 56.76 21.81
C GLY A 196 -15.38 55.66 20.88
N ALA A 197 -16.60 55.18 21.13
CA ALA A 197 -17.38 54.42 20.17
C ALA A 197 -17.83 55.27 18.96
N SER A 198 -18.06 54.54 17.86
CA SER A 198 -19.16 54.70 16.90
C SER A 198 -18.93 55.41 15.54
N THR A 199 -19.42 54.69 14.53
CA THR A 199 -20.11 55.13 13.30
C THR A 199 -19.38 55.18 11.95
N MET A 200 -20.00 54.42 11.04
CA MET A 200 -20.42 54.77 9.68
C MET A 200 -19.46 54.60 8.47
N ALA A 201 -20.00 53.79 7.56
CA ALA A 201 -20.13 54.07 6.12
C ALA A 201 -18.92 53.83 5.20
N GLY A 202 -18.94 52.64 4.60
CA GLY A 202 -19.37 52.51 3.21
C GLY A 202 -18.34 52.77 2.11
N LYS A 203 -17.96 51.71 1.39
CA LYS A 203 -17.84 51.77 -0.07
C LYS A 203 -17.90 50.39 -0.72
N LYS A 204 -18.98 50.16 -1.48
CA LYS A 204 -19.11 49.13 -2.52
C LYS A 204 -18.41 49.59 -3.81
N ARG A 205 -18.18 48.61 -4.71
CA ARG A 205 -17.76 48.64 -6.14
C ARG A 205 -16.29 48.20 -6.32
N SER A 206 -15.91 47.25 -7.16
CA SER A 206 -16.21 46.90 -8.57
C SER A 206 -15.39 45.62 -8.87
N MET A 207 -15.49 44.83 -9.94
CA MET A 207 -16.30 44.72 -11.14
C MET A 207 -15.95 43.35 -11.75
N LEU A 208 -16.96 42.55 -12.08
CA LEU A 208 -16.87 41.48 -13.07
C LEU A 208 -17.04 42.12 -14.45
N HIS A 209 -16.24 41.75 -15.45
CA HIS A 209 -16.54 41.68 -16.90
C HIS A 209 -15.22 41.33 -17.63
N ALA A 210 -15.11 40.12 -18.19
CA ALA A 210 -15.46 39.79 -19.56
C ALA A 210 -14.49 40.40 -20.61
N ILE A 211 -13.65 39.55 -21.20
CA ILE A 211 -13.27 39.73 -22.61
C ILE A 211 -13.01 38.38 -23.29
N THR A 212 -13.60 38.26 -24.46
CA THR A 212 -13.79 37.11 -25.34
C THR A 212 -12.83 37.17 -26.54
N GLY A 213 -12.60 36.02 -27.21
CA GLY A 213 -12.20 35.98 -28.64
C GLY A 213 -11.06 35.00 -28.92
N THR A 214 -11.28 33.76 -29.38
CA THR A 214 -11.51 33.30 -30.78
C THR A 214 -10.30 33.43 -31.72
N GLY A 215 -9.84 32.31 -32.32
CA GLY A 215 -9.00 32.31 -33.53
C GLY A 215 -8.14 31.06 -33.70
N LYS A 216 -8.00 30.55 -34.94
CA LYS A 216 -7.62 29.18 -35.33
C LYS A 216 -6.44 29.17 -36.34
N SER A 217 -5.85 27.99 -36.59
CA SER A 217 -4.99 27.56 -37.74
C SER A 217 -3.50 27.91 -37.68
N SER A 218 -2.52 27.23 -38.30
CA SER A 218 -2.30 25.87 -38.87
C SER A 218 -0.81 25.80 -39.34
N SER A 219 -0.35 24.58 -39.67
CA SER A 219 0.75 24.17 -40.58
C SER A 219 2.25 24.29 -40.21
N SER A 220 2.83 23.11 -39.93
CA SER A 220 4.00 22.43 -40.56
C SER A 220 5.16 23.20 -41.24
N SER A 221 6.40 22.79 -40.92
CA SER A 221 7.49 22.33 -41.83
C SER A 221 8.86 22.39 -41.09
N SER A 222 9.57 21.27 -40.91
CA SER A 222 10.64 20.67 -41.75
C SER A 222 12.07 21.18 -41.48
N GLY A 223 13.02 20.24 -41.37
CA GLY A 223 14.48 20.45 -41.43
C GLY A 223 15.18 20.13 -40.09
N GLY A 224 16.05 19.13 -39.92
CA GLY A 224 16.94 18.43 -40.85
C GLY A 224 18.35 19.04 -40.79
N GLY A 225 19.32 18.34 -40.18
CA GLY A 225 20.75 18.62 -40.45
C GLY A 225 21.73 18.60 -39.28
N LEU A 226 22.34 17.43 -39.07
CA LEU A 226 23.68 17.09 -38.56
C LEU A 226 24.77 18.20 -38.51
N LYS A 227 25.60 18.20 -37.44
CA LYS A 227 27.07 17.92 -37.46
C LYS A 227 27.78 18.12 -36.09
N VAL A 228 28.58 17.11 -35.70
CA VAL A 228 30.02 17.10 -35.27
C VAL A 228 30.48 18.20 -34.29
N GLY A 229 31.16 17.99 -33.15
CA GLY A 229 32.04 16.92 -32.67
C GLY A 229 33.41 17.51 -32.28
N LYS A 230 33.76 17.53 -30.98
CA LYS A 230 35.10 17.71 -30.37
C LYS A 230 34.89 17.69 -28.84
N GLY A 231 35.56 16.95 -27.97
CA GLY A 231 36.91 16.40 -27.94
C GLY A 231 37.49 16.76 -26.56
N GLY A 232 38.02 15.81 -25.80
CA GLY A 232 38.68 16.10 -24.52
C GLY A 232 38.74 14.92 -23.56
N SER A 233 39.87 14.23 -23.57
CA SER A 233 40.21 13.07 -22.76
C SER A 233 41.01 13.45 -21.49
N SER A 234 41.03 12.51 -20.54
CA SER A 234 42.11 12.14 -19.61
C SER A 234 41.98 12.47 -18.11
N ASN A 235 42.08 11.37 -17.34
CA ASN A 235 42.75 11.18 -16.04
C ASN A 235 42.10 11.73 -14.76
N SER A 236 42.14 11.09 -13.58
CA SER A 236 42.65 9.77 -13.14
C SER A 236 42.49 9.66 -11.61
N LEU A 237 42.31 8.43 -11.11
CA LEU A 237 42.71 7.89 -9.78
C LEU A 237 41.87 8.22 -8.52
N GLY A 238 41.47 7.13 -7.83
CA GLY A 238 41.36 7.11 -6.37
C GLY A 238 40.10 6.48 -5.76
N SER A 239 39.83 5.19 -6.00
CA SER A 239 38.85 4.44 -5.18
C SER A 239 39.51 3.18 -4.61
N GLY A 240 39.97 3.30 -3.37
CA GLY A 240 40.39 2.18 -2.53
C GLY A 240 39.18 1.54 -1.87
N SER A 241 38.98 0.27 -2.18
CA SER A 241 38.39 -0.80 -1.36
C SER A 241 37.18 -0.48 -0.48
N GLN A 242 36.01 -0.97 -0.91
CA GLN A 242 35.21 -1.84 -0.05
C GLN A 242 34.47 -2.88 -0.90
N SER A 243 34.52 -4.10 -0.40
CA SER A 243 34.16 -5.37 -1.02
C SER A 243 32.68 -5.47 -1.37
N ASP A 244 32.37 -5.73 -2.63
CA ASP A 244 31.04 -6.13 -3.07
C ASP A 244 31.13 -7.40 -3.93
N SER A 245 30.67 -8.50 -3.35
CA SER A 245 30.58 -9.81 -4.00
C SER A 245 29.16 -10.01 -4.53
N SER A 246 29.03 -9.77 -5.84
CA SER A 246 28.16 -10.41 -6.82
C SER A 246 26.68 -10.65 -6.47
N TYR A 247 25.82 -9.71 -6.86
CA TYR A 247 24.71 -9.96 -7.79
C TYR A 247 24.39 -8.64 -8.51
N GLY A 248 24.84 -8.53 -9.76
CA GLY A 248 24.56 -7.37 -10.61
C GLY A 248 23.12 -7.37 -11.09
N ALA A 249 22.24 -6.69 -10.35
CA ALA A 249 21.08 -6.04 -10.95
C ALA A 249 21.44 -4.57 -11.13
N LYS A 250 21.43 -4.08 -12.37
CA LYS A 250 21.41 -2.64 -12.62
C LYS A 250 20.24 -2.06 -11.82
N GLU A 251 20.49 -1.15 -10.90
CA GLU A 251 19.44 -0.26 -10.39
C GLU A 251 19.00 0.67 -11.53
N GLU A 252 18.18 0.12 -12.41
CA GLU A 252 17.47 0.86 -13.44
C GLU A 252 16.10 1.22 -12.87
N GLY A 253 16.03 2.35 -12.16
CA GLY A 253 14.86 3.23 -12.08
C GLY A 253 13.47 2.62 -11.80
N GLY A 254 13.37 1.48 -11.11
CA GLY A 254 12.08 0.91 -10.73
C GLY A 254 11.45 1.75 -9.62
N GLY A 255 10.39 2.51 -9.94
CA GLY A 255 9.66 3.31 -8.95
C GLY A 255 9.26 2.49 -7.73
N ARG A 256 9.05 3.16 -6.59
CA ARG A 256 8.59 2.50 -5.35
C ARG A 256 7.09 2.64 -5.19
N VAL A 257 6.46 1.62 -4.63
CA VAL A 257 5.04 1.63 -4.26
C VAL A 257 4.85 2.73 -3.24
N ARG A 258 4.00 3.71 -3.57
CA ARG A 258 3.48 4.69 -2.63
C ARG A 258 2.26 4.13 -1.89
N MET A 259 1.37 3.48 -2.62
CA MET A 259 0.15 2.89 -2.09
C MET A 259 -0.34 1.77 -3.01
N ALA A 260 -0.59 0.58 -2.48
CA ALA A 260 -1.35 -0.46 -3.17
C ALA A 260 -2.83 -0.33 -2.83
N ILE A 261 -3.72 -0.40 -3.82
CA ILE A 261 -5.18 -0.28 -3.63
C ILE A 261 -5.90 -1.61 -3.82
N GLY A 262 -5.16 -2.70 -3.84
CA GLY A 262 -5.66 -4.04 -4.06
C GLY A 262 -4.56 -5.06 -3.81
N VAL A 263 -4.92 -6.33 -3.96
CA VAL A 263 -4.02 -7.47 -3.73
C VAL A 263 -3.44 -7.98 -5.04
N GLY A 264 -2.22 -8.51 -4.98
CA GLY A 264 -1.67 -9.36 -6.01
C GLY A 264 -2.04 -10.81 -5.73
N VAL A 265 -2.41 -11.55 -6.77
CA VAL A 265 -2.68 -12.99 -6.66
C VAL A 265 -1.83 -13.72 -7.68
N ARG A 266 -1.04 -14.69 -7.22
CA ARG A 266 -0.18 -15.49 -8.08
C ARG A 266 -0.19 -16.95 -7.65
N VAL A 267 0.09 -17.82 -8.59
CA VAL A 267 0.44 -19.21 -8.32
C VAL A 267 1.96 -19.31 -8.43
N ARG A 268 2.64 -19.68 -7.34
CA ARG A 268 4.11 -19.84 -7.38
C ARG A 268 4.48 -20.77 -8.55
N GLN A 269 5.52 -20.37 -9.29
CA GLN A 269 6.08 -21.10 -10.45
C GLN A 269 5.16 -21.30 -11.67
N ARG A 270 3.93 -20.79 -11.65
CA ARG A 270 3.02 -20.86 -12.80
C ARG A 270 2.71 -19.52 -13.42
N GLY A 271 2.54 -18.49 -12.61
CA GLY A 271 2.25 -17.15 -13.10
C GLY A 271 1.28 -16.38 -12.23
N ILE A 272 0.81 -15.27 -12.79
CA ILE A 272 0.09 -14.23 -12.06
C ILE A 272 -1.38 -14.32 -12.47
N LEU A 273 -2.26 -14.43 -11.48
CA LEU A 273 -3.71 -14.45 -11.68
C LEU A 273 -4.26 -13.02 -11.68
N VAL A 274 -3.75 -12.18 -10.78
CA VAL A 274 -4.16 -10.78 -10.62
C VAL A 274 -2.92 -9.95 -10.31
N LYS A 275 -2.65 -8.91 -11.12
CA LYS A 275 -1.62 -7.92 -10.79
C LYS A 275 -2.16 -6.96 -9.73
N ALA A 276 -1.33 -6.63 -8.74
CA ALA A 276 -1.73 -5.66 -7.72
C ALA A 276 -1.80 -4.25 -8.33
N PRO A 277 -2.93 -3.53 -8.20
CA PRO A 277 -2.99 -2.12 -8.57
C PRO A 277 -2.24 -1.25 -7.56
N VAL A 278 -1.21 -0.55 -8.02
CA VAL A 278 -0.32 0.27 -7.18
C VAL A 278 -0.15 1.67 -7.75
N PHE A 279 0.04 2.66 -6.88
CA PHE A 279 0.50 3.99 -7.26
C PHE A 279 1.99 4.09 -6.94
N GLY A 280 2.79 4.58 -7.88
CA GLY A 280 4.20 4.89 -7.65
C GLY A 280 4.40 6.20 -6.90
N MET A 281 5.60 6.36 -6.33
CA MET A 281 6.17 7.66 -5.97
C MET A 281 6.65 8.40 -7.21
#